data_AF-A0A3N5LLD1-F1
#
_entry.id   AF-A0A3N5LLD1-F1
#
_cell.length_a   1.000
_cell.length_b   1.000
_cell.length_c   1.000
_cell.angle_alpha   90.00
_cell.angle_beta   90.00
_cell.angle_gamma   90.00
#
_symmetry.space_group_name_H-M   'P 1'
#
loop_
_entity.id
_entity.type
_entity.pdbx_description
1 polymer ?
#
loop_
_entity_poly.entity_id
_entity_poly.type
_entity_poly.pdbx_seq_one_letter_code
_entity_poly.pdbx_strand_id
1 'polypeptide(L)'
;SGSPEGTGPFSAAWAVLQGVLAADDWARHLFLDSGMPSGVLTVPGKLTAEEAVALKEQWETQHAGGRGTAILSGGLEYQALSLTPEQAQFLQTRAFGIQEIARLLGIPQHFLNAGNSPGSSQSLTYTNVQAVFRELTTVTLYPTYLRRMEKAFSSLLPRGQSVQFDLADFLKADDGTRYTALKTAIDAGILTVEEARAQEDLPLLTEERTSLEAT
;
A
#
# COMPACT_ATOMS: atom_id res chain seq x y z
N SER A 1 4.79 -25.45 24.11
CA SER A 1 3.71 -24.86 24.94
C SER A 1 2.93 -23.91 24.04
N GLY A 2 1.73 -24.31 23.60
CA GLY A 2 0.88 -23.48 22.76
C GLY A 2 -0.32 -23.05 23.58
N SER A 3 -0.53 -21.74 23.75
CA SER A 3 -1.74 -21.20 24.36
C SER A 3 -2.97 -21.66 23.57
N PRO A 4 -4.12 -21.96 24.22
CA PRO A 4 -5.37 -22.26 23.52
C PRO A 4 -5.93 -21.07 22.73
N GLU A 5 -5.37 -19.88 22.93
CA GLU A 5 -5.76 -18.65 22.24
C GLU A 5 -4.87 -18.36 21.04
N GLY A 6 -5.49 -18.13 19.88
CA GLY A 6 -4.79 -17.67 18.69
C GLY A 6 -4.38 -16.21 18.84
N THR A 7 -3.09 -15.90 18.65
CA THR A 7 -2.61 -14.52 18.61
C THR A 7 -2.80 -13.94 17.22
N GLY A 8 -3.56 -12.85 17.11
CA GLY A 8 -3.68 -12.09 15.87
C GLY A 8 -2.35 -11.41 15.50
N PRO A 9 -2.11 -11.11 14.21
CA PRO A 9 -0.86 -10.49 13.76
C PRO A 9 -0.58 -9.18 14.50
N PHE A 10 -1.60 -8.34 14.71
CA PHE A 10 -1.44 -7.09 15.47
C PHE A 10 -1.11 -7.29 16.95
N SER A 11 -1.67 -8.33 17.57
CA SER A 11 -1.35 -8.68 18.97
C SER A 11 0.08 -9.20 19.09
N ALA A 12 0.53 -10.00 18.12
CA ALA A 12 1.87 -10.56 18.11
C ALA A 12 2.98 -9.50 17.91
N ALA A 13 2.69 -8.39 17.25
CA ALA A 13 3.64 -7.30 17.05
C ALA A 13 3.16 -5.95 17.62
N TRP A 14 2.46 -5.99 18.75
CA TRP A 14 1.99 -4.80 19.43
C TRP A 14 3.11 -3.79 19.72
N ALA A 15 4.29 -4.28 20.12
CA ALA A 15 5.45 -3.43 20.39
C ALA A 15 5.92 -2.64 19.16
N VAL A 16 5.87 -3.25 17.97
CA VAL A 16 6.24 -2.59 16.71
C VAL A 16 5.22 -1.51 16.37
N LEU A 17 3.92 -1.80 16.49
CA LEU A 17 2.86 -0.82 16.26
C LEU A 17 2.96 0.38 17.20
N GLN A 18 3.28 0.14 18.47
CA GLN A 18 3.52 1.19 19.44
C GLN A 18 4.70 2.09 19.04
N GLY A 19 5.78 1.50 18.52
CA GLY A 19 6.91 2.25 17.98
C GLY A 19 6.51 3.16 16.80
N VAL A 20 5.73 2.62 15.85
CA VAL A 20 5.25 3.39 14.69
C VAL A 20 4.30 4.53 15.12
N LEU A 21 3.39 4.27 16.07
CA LEU A 21 2.48 5.27 16.60
C LEU A 21 3.21 6.38 17.36
N ALA A 22 4.20 6.04 18.17
CA ALA A 22 5.01 7.01 18.89
C ALA A 22 5.81 7.91 17.92
N ALA A 23 6.35 7.33 16.85
CA ALA A 23 7.02 8.10 15.81
C ALA A 23 6.06 9.07 15.10
N ASP A 24 4.85 8.63 14.75
CA ASP A 24 3.85 9.50 14.12
C ASP A 24 3.37 10.62 15.07
N ASP A 25 3.18 10.31 16.35
CA ASP A 25 2.81 11.31 17.35
C ASP A 25 3.91 12.36 17.55
N TRP A 26 5.17 11.93 17.62
CA TRP A 26 6.31 12.84 17.63
C TRP A 26 6.36 13.71 16.36
N ALA A 27 6.04 13.16 15.19
CA ALA A 27 5.93 13.93 13.95
C ALA A 27 4.87 15.02 14.06
N ARG A 28 3.68 14.65 14.54
CA ARG A 28 2.56 15.59 14.70
C ARG A 28 2.96 16.73 15.63
N HIS A 29 3.61 16.44 16.76
CA HIS A 29 4.14 17.47 17.65
C HIS A 29 5.25 18.31 16.99
N LEU A 30 6.15 17.70 16.23
CA LEU A 30 7.19 18.45 15.52
C LEU A 30 6.58 19.40 14.46
N PHE A 31 5.55 18.99 13.72
CA PHE A 31 4.98 19.84 12.67
C PHE A 31 3.97 20.86 13.20
N LEU A 32 3.24 20.55 14.27
CA LEU A 32 2.20 21.42 14.83
C LEU A 32 2.74 22.33 15.95
N ASP A 33 3.67 21.82 16.76
CA ASP A 33 4.01 22.36 18.08
C ASP A 33 5.47 22.83 18.19
N SER A 34 6.32 22.55 17.19
CA SER A 34 7.75 22.87 17.28
C SER A 34 8.07 24.36 17.35
N GLY A 35 7.08 25.25 17.12
CA GLY A 35 7.32 26.70 17.14
C GLY A 35 8.43 27.13 16.18
N MET A 36 8.79 26.28 15.21
CA MET A 36 9.93 26.49 14.34
C MET A 36 9.53 27.56 13.32
N PRO A 37 10.20 28.72 13.31
CA PRO A 37 9.88 29.75 12.34
C PRO A 37 10.11 29.20 10.93
N SER A 38 9.17 29.45 10.01
CA SER A 38 9.28 29.02 8.61
C SER A 38 10.46 29.67 7.87
N GLY A 39 11.01 30.74 8.45
CA GLY A 39 12.22 31.40 8.00
C GLY A 39 12.61 32.52 8.96
N VAL A 40 13.82 33.03 8.79
CA VAL A 40 14.34 34.16 9.56
C VAL A 40 14.36 35.39 8.67
N LEU A 41 13.75 36.48 9.15
CA LEU A 41 13.86 37.81 8.54
C LEU A 41 15.01 38.56 9.21
N THR A 42 16.06 38.82 8.45
CA THR A 42 17.21 39.59 8.92
C THR A 42 17.07 41.05 8.48
N VAL A 43 17.21 41.98 9.43
CA VAL A 43 17.11 43.42 9.18
C VAL A 43 18.46 44.08 9.41
N PRO A 44 18.97 44.91 8.47
CA PRO A 44 20.20 45.65 8.67
C PRO A 44 19.96 46.86 9.59
N GLY A 45 19.98 46.65 10.91
CA GLY A 45 19.84 47.71 11.92
C GLY A 45 19.28 47.22 13.26
N LYS A 46 19.24 48.09 14.27
CA LYS A 46 18.52 47.81 15.53
C LYS A 46 17.06 48.24 15.35
N LEU A 47 16.15 47.27 15.41
CA LEU A 47 14.71 47.52 15.51
C LEU A 47 14.31 47.77 16.97
N THR A 48 13.35 48.65 17.18
CA THR A 48 12.61 48.72 18.44
C THR A 48 11.61 47.56 18.53
N ALA A 49 11.19 47.20 19.75
CA ALA A 49 10.26 46.08 19.95
C ALA A 49 8.91 46.29 19.23
N GLU A 50 8.45 47.54 19.13
CA GLU A 50 7.19 47.92 18.48
C GLU A 50 7.29 47.78 16.96
N GLU A 51 8.39 48.21 16.35
CA GLU A 51 8.64 48.06 14.91
C GLU A 51 8.79 46.59 14.50
N ALA A 52 9.40 45.77 15.36
CA ALA A 52 9.54 44.33 15.10
C ALA A 52 8.18 43.60 15.08
N VAL A 53 7.25 43.98 15.97
CA VAL A 53 5.90 43.42 15.99
C VAL A 53 5.10 43.84 14.76
N ALA A 54 5.15 45.13 14.40
CA ALA A 54 4.48 45.65 13.20
C ALA A 54 5.01 45.00 11.92
N LEU A 55 6.33 44.78 11.82
CA LEU A 55 6.96 44.10 10.69
C LEU A 55 6.51 42.65 10.58
N LYS A 56 6.41 41.93 11.72
CA LYS A 56 5.90 40.56 11.77
C LYS A 56 4.45 40.49 11.29
N GLU A 57 3.56 41.35 11.79
CA GLU A 57 2.16 41.35 11.36
C GLU A 57 2.00 41.68 9.87
N GLN A 58 2.77 42.64 9.35
CA GLN A 58 2.79 42.96 7.92
C GLN A 58 3.29 41.78 7.08
N TRP A 59 4.34 41.10 7.54
CA TRP A 59 4.87 39.91 6.88
C TRP A 59 3.84 38.77 6.84
N GLU A 60 3.25 38.42 7.98
CA GLU A 60 2.22 37.36 8.06
C GLU A 60 1.02 37.70 7.17
N THR A 61 0.58 38.96 7.13
CA THR A 61 -0.54 39.40 6.27
C THR A 61 -0.20 39.25 4.78
N GLN A 62 1.04 39.54 4.37
CA GLN A 62 1.48 39.41 2.99
C GLN A 62 1.80 37.95 2.60
N HIS A 63 2.26 37.13 3.54
CA HIS A 63 2.60 35.71 3.32
C HIS A 63 1.40 34.76 3.45
N ALA A 64 0.37 35.10 4.24
CA ALA A 64 -0.81 34.27 4.48
C ALA A 64 -1.66 34.01 3.22
N GLY A 65 -1.53 34.85 2.19
CA GLY A 65 -2.29 34.73 0.94
C GLY A 65 -1.83 33.62 -0.02
N GLY A 66 -0.70 32.96 0.25
CA GLY A 66 -0.17 31.86 -0.57
C GLY A 66 0.50 32.31 -1.87
N ARG A 67 1.75 31.86 -2.07
CA ARG A 67 2.56 31.98 -3.31
C ARG A 67 2.73 33.40 -3.92
N GLY A 68 2.38 34.46 -3.20
CA GLY A 68 2.67 35.83 -3.60
C GLY A 68 4.16 36.16 -3.48
N THR A 69 4.70 36.92 -4.42
CA THR A 69 6.07 37.46 -4.33
C THR A 69 6.10 38.52 -3.23
N ALA A 70 6.68 38.20 -2.08
CA ALA A 70 6.91 39.17 -1.03
C ALA A 70 8.03 40.14 -1.45
N ILE A 71 7.76 41.44 -1.43
CA ILE A 71 8.74 42.49 -1.74
C ILE A 71 9.33 42.98 -0.43
N LEU A 72 10.64 42.77 -0.27
CA LEU A 72 11.40 43.16 0.92
C LEU A 72 12.07 44.52 0.67
N SER A 73 11.58 45.58 1.31
CA SER A 73 12.15 46.93 1.22
C SER A 73 13.25 47.16 2.25
N GLY A 74 14.32 47.89 1.89
CA GLY A 74 15.32 48.36 2.87
C GLY A 74 16.43 47.37 3.23
N GLY A 75 16.73 46.40 2.35
CA GLY A 75 17.81 45.43 2.58
C GLY A 75 17.44 44.27 3.51
N LEU A 76 16.14 44.06 3.76
CA LEU A 76 15.62 42.90 4.46
C LEU A 76 15.93 41.62 3.67
N GLU A 77 16.49 40.62 4.34
CA GLU A 77 16.79 39.30 3.76
C GLU A 77 15.92 38.24 4.43
N TYR A 78 15.16 37.48 3.64
CA TYR A 78 14.42 36.31 4.10
C TYR A 78 15.21 35.05 3.79
N GLN A 79 15.63 34.34 4.83
CA GLN A 79 16.17 32.99 4.70
C GLN A 79 15.09 31.98 5.07
N ALA A 80 14.56 31.31 4.05
CA ALA A 80 13.69 30.16 4.26
C ALA A 80 14.49 29.05 4.95
N LEU A 81 14.02 28.61 6.11
CA LEU A 81 14.60 27.45 6.77
C LEU A 81 14.18 26.22 5.95
N SER A 82 15.13 25.69 5.18
CA SER A 82 14.93 24.47 4.40
C SER A 82 14.79 23.26 5.32
N LEU A 83 14.24 22.17 4.77
CA LEU A 83 14.01 20.91 5.48
C LEU A 83 15.25 20.53 6.30
N THR A 84 15.14 20.48 7.63
CA THR A 84 16.31 20.18 8.47
C THR A 84 16.75 18.73 8.24
N PRO A 85 18.04 18.40 8.40
CA PRO A 85 18.51 17.02 8.32
C PRO A 85 17.73 16.05 9.23
N GLU A 86 17.25 16.53 10.38
CA GLU A 86 16.39 15.78 11.31
C GLU A 86 15.03 15.45 10.69
N GLN A 87 14.41 16.39 9.96
CA GLN A 87 13.15 16.16 9.24
C GLN A 87 13.33 15.14 8.09
N ALA A 88 14.46 15.18 7.38
CA ALA A 88 14.77 14.20 6.34
C ALA A 88 14.98 12.79 6.92
N GLN A 89 15.73 12.68 8.02
CA GLN A 89 15.93 11.42 8.73
C GLN A 89 14.61 10.86 9.28
N PHE A 90 13.73 11.74 9.77
CA PHE A 90 12.42 11.35 10.27
C PHE A 90 11.49 10.82 9.16
N LEU A 91 11.49 11.45 7.98
CA LEU A 91 10.73 10.95 6.83
C LEU A 91 11.14 9.52 6.45
N GLN A 92 12.44 9.20 6.57
CA GLN A 92 12.94 7.84 6.40
C GLN A 92 12.39 6.90 7.48
N THR A 93 12.40 7.29 8.76
CA THR A 93 11.81 6.50 9.86
C THR A 93 10.33 6.18 9.62
N ARG A 94 9.54 7.13 9.11
CA ARG A 94 8.14 6.91 8.76
C ARG A 94 7.97 5.90 7.62
N ALA A 95 8.83 5.95 6.60
CA ALA A 95 8.83 4.98 5.51
C ALA A 95 9.18 3.57 5.99
N PHE A 96 10.10 3.42 6.95
CA PHE A 96 10.39 2.14 7.59
C PHE A 96 9.19 1.59 8.36
N GLY A 97 8.43 2.44 9.07
CA GLY A 97 7.23 2.01 9.79
C GLY A 97 6.16 1.35 8.89
N ILE A 98 5.97 1.88 7.67
CA ILE A 98 5.07 1.27 6.67
C ILE A 98 5.56 -0.14 6.29
N GLN A 99 6.87 -0.32 6.09
CA GLN A 99 7.46 -1.62 5.75
C GLN A 99 7.33 -2.64 6.89
N GLU A 100 7.42 -2.20 8.15
CA GLU A 100 7.24 -3.07 9.32
C GLU A 100 5.81 -3.58 9.42
N ILE A 101 4.81 -2.71 9.20
CA ILE A 101 3.39 -3.09 9.16
C ILE A 101 3.12 -4.04 7.98
N ALA A 102 3.72 -3.78 6.81
CA ALA A 102 3.63 -4.66 5.64
C ALA A 102 4.09 -6.08 5.98
N ARG A 103 5.28 -6.18 6.59
CA ARG A 103 5.90 -7.44 7.00
C ARG A 103 5.03 -8.17 8.03
N LEU A 104 4.41 -7.44 8.95
CA LEU A 104 3.53 -8.03 9.96
C LEU A 104 2.33 -8.75 9.34
N LEU A 105 1.73 -8.14 8.30
CA LEU A 105 0.59 -8.70 7.59
C LEU A 105 0.99 -9.74 6.53
N GLY A 106 2.30 -9.89 6.30
CA GLY A 106 2.86 -10.73 5.24
C GLY A 106 2.72 -10.11 3.84
N ILE A 107 2.27 -8.87 3.73
CA ILE A 107 1.99 -8.20 2.44
C ILE A 107 3.32 -7.67 1.86
N PRO A 108 3.65 -7.97 0.59
CA PRO A 108 4.85 -7.42 -0.04
C PRO A 108 4.80 -5.89 -0.12
N GLN A 109 5.92 -5.23 0.18
CA GLN A 109 5.98 -3.76 0.30
C GLN A 109 5.52 -3.00 -0.95
N HIS A 110 5.69 -3.57 -2.14
CA HIS A 110 5.32 -2.91 -3.39
C HIS A 110 3.80 -2.77 -3.55
N PHE A 111 2.98 -3.60 -2.87
CA PHE A 111 1.53 -3.42 -2.82
C PHE A 111 1.11 -2.16 -2.08
N LEU A 112 1.80 -1.85 -0.98
CA LEU A 112 1.50 -0.68 -0.16
C LEU A 112 2.08 0.60 -0.76
N ASN A 113 3.17 0.47 -1.51
CA ASN A 113 3.87 1.57 -2.17
C ASN A 113 3.42 1.76 -3.63
N ALA A 114 2.24 1.28 -4.01
CA ALA A 114 1.66 1.45 -5.34
C ALA A 114 1.29 2.93 -5.58
N GLY A 115 2.30 3.74 -5.86
CA GLY A 115 2.19 5.15 -6.24
C GLY A 115 2.47 6.12 -5.10
N ASN A 116 3.75 6.51 -4.93
CA ASN A 116 4.19 7.75 -4.25
C ASN A 116 4.75 7.55 -2.82
N SER A 117 5.90 6.87 -2.70
CA SER A 117 6.84 7.17 -1.63
C SER A 117 8.09 7.86 -2.22
N PRO A 118 8.48 9.05 -1.73
CA PRO A 118 9.74 9.67 -2.12
C PRO A 118 10.88 8.72 -1.76
N GLY A 119 11.63 8.24 -2.77
CA GLY A 119 12.77 7.34 -2.56
C GLY A 119 12.52 5.84 -2.81
N SER A 120 11.28 5.39 -3.04
CA SER A 120 11.05 4.03 -3.55
C SER A 120 11.02 4.06 -5.08
N SER A 121 12.16 3.80 -5.72
CA SER A 121 12.29 3.65 -7.18
C SER A 121 11.58 2.41 -7.76
N GLN A 122 10.59 1.86 -7.05
CA GLN A 122 9.73 0.78 -7.53
C GLN A 122 8.43 1.41 -8.01
N SER A 123 8.54 2.27 -9.04
CA SER A 123 7.37 2.61 -9.82
C SER A 123 6.90 1.29 -10.45
N LEU A 124 5.78 0.75 -9.97
CA LEU A 124 5.07 -0.38 -10.58
C LEU A 124 4.46 0.07 -11.92
N THR A 125 5.24 0.75 -12.75
CA THR A 125 4.74 1.44 -13.95
C THR A 125 4.23 0.45 -15.00
N TYR A 126 4.60 -0.84 -14.94
CA TYR A 126 4.21 -1.82 -15.95
C TYR A 126 4.05 -3.26 -15.43
N THR A 127 3.72 -3.45 -14.16
CA THR A 127 3.43 -4.82 -13.69
C THR A 127 1.98 -5.13 -13.97
N ASN A 128 1.73 -6.14 -14.81
CA ASN A 128 0.41 -6.71 -15.06
C ASN A 128 -0.31 -6.89 -13.71
N VAL A 129 -1.42 -6.19 -13.52
CA VAL A 129 -2.21 -6.19 -12.28
C VAL A 129 -2.54 -7.62 -11.84
N GLN A 130 -2.74 -8.54 -12.79
CA GLN A 130 -2.98 -9.95 -12.52
C GLN A 130 -1.77 -10.68 -11.93
N ALA A 131 -0.56 -10.37 -12.39
CA ALA A 131 0.66 -10.95 -11.83
C ALA A 131 0.88 -10.51 -10.39
N VAL A 132 0.56 -9.25 -10.10
CA VAL A 132 0.56 -8.68 -8.76
C VAL A 132 -0.46 -9.43 -7.89
N PHE A 133 -1.75 -9.44 -8.22
CA PHE A 133 -2.75 -10.17 -7.42
C PHE A 133 -2.45 -11.67 -7.22
N ARG A 134 -1.87 -12.34 -8.23
CA ARG A 134 -1.38 -13.72 -8.10
C ARG A 134 -0.25 -13.86 -7.07
N GLU A 135 0.70 -12.94 -7.06
CA GLU A 135 1.78 -12.91 -6.07
C GLU A 135 1.22 -12.73 -4.65
N LEU A 136 0.30 -11.80 -4.44
CA LEU A 136 -0.37 -11.60 -3.13
C LEU A 136 -1.06 -12.89 -2.67
N THR A 137 -1.78 -13.52 -3.57
CA THR A 137 -2.55 -14.73 -3.29
C THR A 137 -1.63 -15.88 -2.89
N THR A 138 -0.56 -16.08 -3.66
CA THR A 138 0.38 -17.20 -3.49
C THR A 138 1.30 -17.01 -2.28
N VAL A 139 1.81 -15.79 -2.07
CA VAL A 139 2.82 -15.50 -1.04
C VAL A 139 2.18 -15.21 0.31
N THR A 140 1.01 -14.57 0.32
CA THR A 140 0.40 -14.02 1.56
C THR A 140 -0.91 -14.71 1.91
N LEU A 141 -1.91 -14.62 1.05
CA LEU A 141 -3.29 -15.00 1.39
C LEU A 141 -3.41 -16.51 1.65
N TYR A 142 -2.93 -17.33 0.72
CA TYR A 142 -3.04 -18.78 0.81
C TYR A 142 -2.28 -19.37 2.01
N PRO A 143 -0.96 -19.17 2.16
CA PRO A 143 -0.20 -19.83 3.22
C PRO A 143 -0.53 -19.31 4.62
N THR A 144 -0.84 -18.02 4.76
CA THR A 144 -0.98 -17.37 6.07
C THR A 144 -2.42 -17.42 6.60
N TYR A 145 -3.41 -17.22 5.74
CA TYR A 145 -4.80 -17.03 6.15
C TYR A 145 -5.70 -18.18 5.69
N LEU A 146 -5.80 -18.40 4.38
CA LEU A 146 -6.78 -19.32 3.80
C LEU A 146 -6.53 -20.76 4.22
N ARG A 147 -5.29 -21.24 4.17
CA ARG A 147 -4.95 -22.62 4.59
C ARG A 147 -5.34 -22.92 6.04
N ARG A 148 -5.24 -21.92 6.94
CA ARG A 148 -5.66 -22.08 8.34
C ARG A 148 -7.18 -22.17 8.46
N MET A 149 -7.89 -21.36 7.69
CA MET A 149 -9.36 -21.38 7.62
C MET A 149 -9.86 -22.69 7.00
N GLU A 150 -9.27 -23.16 5.89
CA GLU A 150 -9.58 -24.46 5.27
C GLU A 150 -9.40 -25.60 6.25
N LYS A 151 -8.30 -25.63 7.00
CA LYS A 151 -8.05 -26.65 8.02
C LYS A 151 -9.10 -26.58 9.14
N ALA A 152 -9.45 -25.38 9.60
CA ALA A 152 -10.45 -25.19 10.64
C ALA A 152 -11.84 -25.65 10.16
N PHE A 153 -12.28 -25.23 8.97
CA PHE A 153 -13.56 -25.64 8.41
C PHE A 153 -13.60 -27.13 8.07
N SER A 154 -12.51 -27.68 7.52
CA SER A 154 -12.42 -29.13 7.26
C SER A 154 -12.50 -29.96 8.54
N SER A 155 -12.05 -29.44 9.69
CA SER A 155 -12.18 -30.13 10.97
C SER A 155 -13.61 -30.22 11.51
N LEU A 156 -14.51 -29.37 10.99
CA LEU A 156 -15.94 -29.38 11.34
C LEU A 156 -16.75 -30.32 10.45
N LEU A 157 -16.16 -30.86 9.38
CA LEU A 157 -16.82 -31.73 8.43
C LEU A 157 -16.64 -33.22 8.77
N PRO A 158 -17.55 -34.10 8.32
CA PRO A 158 -17.39 -35.53 8.42
C PRO A 158 -16.07 -36.02 7.80
N ARG A 159 -15.55 -37.12 8.34
CA ARG A 159 -14.32 -37.74 7.83
C ARG A 159 -14.45 -38.06 6.34
N GLY A 160 -13.46 -37.62 5.55
CA GLY A 160 -13.45 -37.79 4.10
C GLY A 160 -13.91 -36.55 3.31
N GLN A 161 -14.36 -35.50 3.98
CA GLN A 161 -14.69 -34.21 3.35
C GLN A 161 -13.69 -33.12 3.76
N SER A 162 -13.41 -32.20 2.83
CA SER A 162 -12.53 -31.04 3.07
C SER A 162 -13.08 -29.80 2.36
N VAL A 163 -12.86 -28.65 2.96
CA VAL A 163 -13.16 -27.33 2.36
C VAL A 163 -11.88 -26.78 1.76
N GLN A 164 -11.99 -26.30 0.53
CA GLN A 164 -10.96 -25.54 -0.16
C GLN A 164 -11.58 -24.25 -0.69
N PHE A 165 -10.84 -23.15 -0.63
CA PHE A 165 -11.24 -21.92 -1.29
C PHE A 165 -10.95 -22.01 -2.78
N ASP A 166 -11.95 -21.70 -3.60
CA ASP A 166 -11.73 -21.53 -5.02
C ASP A 166 -11.03 -20.18 -5.26
N LEU A 167 -9.76 -20.28 -5.65
CA LEU A 167 -8.92 -19.13 -6.02
C LEU A 167 -8.68 -19.08 -7.52
N ALA A 168 -9.38 -19.90 -8.32
CA ALA A 168 -9.21 -19.94 -9.77
C ALA A 168 -9.44 -18.55 -10.37
N ASP A 169 -10.47 -17.83 -9.93
CA ASP A 169 -10.76 -16.49 -10.42
C ASP A 169 -9.69 -15.44 -10.04
N PHE A 170 -9.07 -15.58 -8.86
CA PHE A 170 -7.97 -14.69 -8.43
C PHE A 170 -6.63 -15.01 -9.11
N LEU A 171 -6.48 -16.27 -9.55
CA LEU A 171 -5.28 -16.75 -10.22
C LEU A 171 -5.45 -16.74 -11.74
N LYS A 172 -6.65 -16.60 -12.29
CA LYS A 172 -6.88 -16.59 -13.74
C LYS A 172 -5.98 -15.53 -14.37
N ALA A 173 -5.13 -15.98 -15.30
CA ALA A 173 -4.43 -15.06 -16.17
C ALA A 173 -5.47 -14.25 -16.96
N ASP A 174 -5.12 -13.05 -17.40
CA ASP A 174 -5.91 -12.29 -18.38
C ASP A 174 -6.54 -13.26 -19.40
N ASP A 175 -7.87 -13.25 -19.50
CA ASP A 175 -8.63 -14.23 -20.29
C ASP A 175 -8.12 -14.27 -21.74
N GLY A 176 -7.68 -13.12 -22.26
CA GLY A 176 -7.06 -13.02 -23.59
C GLY A 176 -5.78 -13.85 -23.71
N THR A 177 -4.86 -13.71 -22.77
CA THR A 177 -3.60 -14.47 -22.75
C THR A 177 -3.86 -15.98 -22.58
N ARG A 178 -4.83 -16.35 -21.74
CA ARG A 178 -5.19 -17.74 -21.45
C ARG A 178 -5.85 -18.43 -22.64
N TYR A 179 -6.85 -17.80 -23.27
CA TYR A 179 -7.47 -18.35 -24.48
C TYR A 179 -6.50 -18.38 -25.66
N THR A 180 -5.54 -17.45 -25.73
CA THR A 180 -4.46 -17.50 -26.73
C THR A 180 -3.53 -18.69 -26.50
N ALA A 181 -3.17 -18.98 -25.24
CA ALA A 181 -2.37 -20.14 -24.87
C ALA A 181 -3.10 -21.46 -25.15
N LEU A 182 -4.38 -21.57 -24.78
CA LEU A 182 -5.22 -22.73 -25.09
C LEU A 182 -5.35 -22.95 -26.59
N LYS A 183 -5.61 -21.88 -27.36
CA LYS A 183 -5.62 -21.94 -28.82
C LYS A 183 -4.29 -22.46 -29.37
N THR A 184 -3.17 -21.93 -28.88
CA THR A 184 -1.83 -22.37 -29.31
C THR A 184 -1.58 -23.84 -28.99
N ALA A 185 -2.01 -24.31 -27.82
CA ALA A 185 -1.87 -25.70 -27.40
C ALA A 185 -2.75 -26.66 -28.22
N ILE A 186 -3.97 -26.24 -28.58
CA ILE A 186 -4.87 -26.98 -29.47
C ILE A 186 -4.30 -27.03 -30.89
N ASP A 187 -3.86 -25.89 -31.42
CA ASP A 187 -3.26 -25.78 -32.76
C ASP A 187 -1.97 -26.62 -32.87
N ALA A 188 -1.19 -26.71 -31.78
CA ALA A 188 -0.01 -27.56 -31.69
C ALA A 188 -0.30 -29.06 -31.45
N GLY A 189 -1.58 -29.44 -31.25
CA GLY A 189 -1.99 -30.81 -30.94
C GLY A 189 -1.54 -31.31 -29.57
N ILE A 190 -1.18 -30.39 -28.65
CA ILE A 190 -0.77 -30.71 -27.27
C ILE A 190 -1.99 -30.97 -26.39
N LEU A 191 -3.09 -30.27 -26.65
CA LEU A 191 -4.38 -30.41 -25.95
C LEU A 191 -5.50 -30.63 -26.96
N THR A 192 -6.44 -31.49 -26.61
CA THR A 192 -7.73 -31.60 -27.31
C THR A 192 -8.69 -30.50 -26.84
N VAL A 193 -9.74 -30.25 -27.63
CA VAL A 193 -10.75 -29.24 -27.29
C VAL A 193 -11.51 -29.65 -26.01
N GLU A 194 -11.74 -30.94 -25.82
CA GLU A 194 -12.40 -31.51 -24.66
C GLU A 194 -11.57 -31.32 -23.38
N GLU A 195 -10.26 -31.55 -23.45
CA GLU A 195 -9.33 -31.32 -22.34
C GLU A 195 -9.22 -29.82 -21.98
N ALA A 196 -9.19 -28.96 -22.99
CA ALA A 196 -9.21 -27.51 -22.77
C ALA A 196 -10.51 -27.05 -22.10
N ARG A 197 -11.68 -27.62 -22.47
CA ARG A 197 -12.96 -27.31 -21.83
C ARG A 197 -13.03 -27.82 -20.38
N ALA A 198 -12.48 -28.99 -20.11
CA ALA A 198 -12.39 -29.51 -18.74
C ALA A 198 -11.50 -28.63 -17.85
N GLN A 199 -10.40 -28.07 -18.37
CA GLN A 199 -9.57 -27.10 -17.64
C GLN A 199 -10.29 -25.78 -17.34
N GLU A 200 -11.30 -25.45 -18.13
CA GLU A 200 -12.12 -24.24 -18.00
C GLU A 200 -13.38 -24.47 -17.16
N ASP A 201 -13.54 -25.65 -16.55
CA ASP A 201 -14.76 -26.09 -15.87
C ASP A 201 -16.02 -25.96 -16.76
N LEU A 202 -15.85 -26.12 -18.08
CA LEU A 202 -16.93 -26.09 -19.06
C LEU A 202 -17.43 -27.50 -19.38
N PRO A 203 -18.74 -27.68 -19.61
CA PRO A 203 -19.30 -28.98 -19.97
C PRO A 203 -18.71 -29.48 -21.29
N LEU A 204 -18.59 -30.80 -21.44
CA LEU A 204 -18.15 -31.43 -22.67
C LEU A 204 -19.12 -31.07 -23.82
N LEU A 205 -18.60 -30.94 -25.04
CA LEU A 205 -19.42 -30.61 -26.21
C LEU A 205 -20.44 -31.72 -26.55
N THR A 206 -20.21 -32.93 -26.05
CA THR A 206 -21.01 -34.13 -26.31
C THR A 206 -22.14 -34.33 -25.30
N GLU A 207 -22.15 -33.61 -24.18
CA GLU A 207 -23.38 -33.51 -23.41
C GLU A 207 -24.31 -32.64 -24.25
N GLU A 208 -25.33 -33.27 -24.84
CA GLU A 208 -26.39 -32.61 -25.55
C GLU A 208 -26.71 -31.30 -24.82
N ARG A 209 -26.57 -30.18 -25.53
CA ARG A 209 -27.28 -28.96 -25.17
C ARG A 209 -28.75 -29.34 -25.14
N THR A 210 -29.20 -29.87 -24.00
CA THR A 210 -30.59 -29.98 -23.63
C THR A 210 -31.01 -28.54 -23.51
N SER A 211 -31.33 -27.96 -24.67
CA SER A 211 -32.13 -26.78 -24.79
C SER A 211 -33.35 -27.06 -23.93
N LEU A 212 -33.37 -26.44 -22.76
CA LEU A 212 -34.59 -26.10 -22.08
C LEU A 212 -35.32 -25.13 -23.01
N GLU A 213 -35.90 -25.68 -24.09
CA GLU A 213 -37.07 -25.08 -24.72
C GLU A 213 -38.18 -25.24 -23.69
N ALA A 214 -38.34 -24.17 -22.90
CA ALA A 214 -39.50 -23.99 -22.07
C ALA A 214 -40.74 -24.09 -22.98
N THR A 215 -41.49 -25.17 -22.81
CA THR A 215 -42.88 -25.28 -23.24
C THR A 215 -43.75 -25.37 -21.99
#